data_AF-X1NQ56-F1
#
_entry.id   AF-X1NQ56-F1
#
_cell.length_a   1.000
_cell.length_b   1.000
_cell.length_c   1.000
_cell.angle_alpha   90.00
_cell.angle_beta   90.00
_cell.angle_gamma   90.00
#
_symmetry.space_group_name_H-M   'P 1'
#
loop_
_entity.id
_entity.type
_entity.pdbx_description
1 polymer ?
#
loop_
_entity_poly.entity_id
_entity_poly.type
_entity_poly.pdbx_seq_one_letter_code
_entity_poly.pdbx_strand_id
1 'polypeptide(L)' 'MKIVIFEPHPDDLLFGPGPILLEWIKEGDHDIHVVTVTDGRTCYRSGDDKFSADVASMTEDDVAEMRINEAKKIN' A
#
# COMPACT_ATOMS: atom_id res chain seq x y z
N MET A 1 11.40 -13.81 -14.76
CA MET A 1 10.10 -14.54 -14.72
C MET A 1 8.93 -13.55 -14.66
N LYS A 2 7.70 -13.89 -15.08
CA LYS A 2 6.53 -13.01 -14.81
C LYS A 2 5.95 -13.31 -13.44
N ILE A 3 5.88 -12.31 -12.56
CA ILE A 3 5.37 -12.42 -11.19
C ILE A 3 4.20 -11.43 -11.04
N VAL A 4 3.03 -11.92 -10.62
CA VAL A 4 1.86 -11.08 -10.36
C VAL A 4 1.47 -11.23 -8.89
N ILE A 5 1.43 -10.12 -8.18
CA ILE A 5 1.19 -10.05 -6.74
C ILE A 5 -0.13 -9.33 -6.52
N PHE A 6 -1.00 -9.92 -5.71
CA PHE A 6 -2.26 -9.29 -5.29
C PHE A 6 -2.11 -8.86 -3.84
N GLU A 7 -2.19 -7.56 -3.59
CA GLU A 7 -2.20 -7.00 -2.25
C GLU A 7 -3.60 -6.47 -1.92
N PRO A 8 -4.12 -6.70 -0.70
CA PRO A 8 -5.44 -6.18 -0.33
C PRO A 8 -5.51 -4.65 -0.33
N HIS A 9 -4.54 -3.98 0.28
CA HIS A 9 -4.47 -2.52 0.43
C HIS A 9 -3.08 -1.98 0.01
N PRO A 10 -2.98 -0.68 -0.33
CA PRO A 10 -1.71 -0.08 -0.65
C PRO A 10 -0.89 0.05 0.64
N ASP A 11 0.22 -0.71 0.73
CA ASP A 11 1.21 -0.83 1.84
C ASP A 11 1.37 -2.26 2.39
N ASP A 12 0.44 -3.18 2.11
CA ASP A 12 0.45 -4.53 2.68
C ASP A 12 1.73 -5.29 2.33
N LEU A 13 2.30 -5.04 1.14
CA LEU A 13 3.57 -5.63 0.73
C LEU A 13 4.77 -5.12 1.54
N LEU A 14 4.70 -3.94 2.16
CA LEU A 14 5.79 -3.42 3.00
C LEU A 14 5.93 -4.21 4.30
N PHE A 15 4.80 -4.70 4.84
CA PHE A 15 4.77 -5.35 6.15
C PHE A 15 4.84 -6.87 6.09
N GLY A 16 4.44 -7.48 4.97
CA GLY A 16 4.55 -8.92 4.75
C GLY A 16 5.79 -9.30 3.93
N PRO A 17 5.66 -9.51 2.62
CA PRO A 17 6.70 -10.05 1.75
C PRO A 17 7.77 -9.03 1.29
N GLY A 18 7.80 -7.81 1.85
CA GLY A 18 8.64 -6.71 1.39
C GLY A 18 10.10 -7.06 1.13
N PRO A 19 10.80 -7.76 2.06
CA PRO A 19 12.18 -8.18 1.83
C PRO A 19 12.36 -9.09 0.60
N ILE A 20 11.45 -10.04 0.39
CA ILE A 20 11.50 -10.98 -0.75
C ILE A 20 11.22 -10.23 -2.06
N LEU A 21 10.25 -9.32 -2.05
CA LEU A 21 9.95 -8.48 -3.20
C LEU A 21 11.18 -7.63 -3.60
N LEU A 22 11.88 -7.06 -2.61
CA LEU A 22 13.11 -6.31 -2.86
C LEU A 22 14.24 -7.18 -3.42
N GLU A 23 14.35 -8.44 -2.98
CA GLU A 23 15.29 -9.40 -3.56
C GLU A 23 14.96 -9.67 -5.04
N TRP A 24 13.71 -9.96 -5.38
CA TRP A 24 13.29 -10.16 -6.76
C TRP A 24 13.48 -8.93 -7.63
N ILE A 25 13.24 -7.73 -7.10
CA ILE A 25 13.52 -6.48 -7.82
C ILE A 25 15.03 -6.35 -8.10
N LYS A 26 15.89 -6.69 -7.14
CA LYS A 26 17.36 -6.63 -7.29
C LYS A 26 17.92 -7.64 -8.28
N GLU A 27 17.29 -8.80 -8.42
CA GLU A 27 17.66 -9.81 -9.43
C GLU A 27 17.50 -9.26 -10.87
N GLY A 28 16.50 -8.39 -11.09
CA GLY A 28 16.38 -7.59 -12.31
C GLY A 28 15.93 -8.33 -13.57
N ASP A 29 15.72 -9.65 -13.51
CA ASP A 29 15.24 -10.49 -14.61
C ASP A 29 13.75 -10.88 -14.47
N HIS A 30 13.06 -10.29 -13.47
CA HIS A 30 11.63 -10.48 -13.23
C HIS A 30 10.79 -9.32 -13.75
N ASP A 31 9.68 -9.67 -14.40
CA ASP A 31 8.60 -8.76 -14.79
C ASP A 31 7.53 -8.81 -13.69
N ILE A 32 7.61 -7.86 -12.75
CA ILE A 32 6.82 -7.84 -11.52
C ILE A 32 5.65 -6.88 -11.68
N HIS A 33 4.44 -7.38 -11.44
CA HIS A 33 3.19 -6.61 -11.47
C HIS A 33 2.52 -6.69 -10.10
N VAL A 34 2.19 -5.55 -9.50
CA VAL A 34 1.41 -5.48 -8.26
C VAL A 34 0.00 -5.01 -8.59
N VAL A 35 -0.99 -5.76 -8.12
CA VAL A 35 -2.41 -5.45 -8.23
C VAL A 35 -2.95 -5.19 -6.82
N THR A 36 -3.19 -3.92 -6.53
CA THR A 36 -3.83 -3.49 -5.28
C THR A 36 -5.35 -3.62 -5.44
N VAL A 37 -6.00 -4.40 -4.57
CA VAL A 37 -7.42 -4.75 -4.70
C VAL A 37 -8.34 -3.62 -4.20
N THR A 38 -7.93 -2.92 -3.15
CA THR A 38 -8.66 -1.80 -2.57
C THR A 38 -7.74 -0.60 -2.41
N ASP A 39 -8.31 0.59 -2.27
CA ASP A 39 -7.56 1.82 -1.98
C ASP A 39 -7.32 2.05 -0.48
N GLY A 40 -7.83 1.17 0.38
CA GLY A 40 -7.68 1.30 1.82
C GLY A 40 -8.39 2.52 2.42
N ARG A 41 -9.41 3.08 1.75
CA ARG A 41 -10.18 4.25 2.21
C ARG A 41 -10.78 4.14 3.61
N THR A 42 -11.07 2.92 4.05
CA THR A 42 -11.65 2.64 5.38
C THR A 42 -10.59 2.50 6.47
N CYS A 43 -9.31 2.75 6.15
CA CYS A 43 -8.27 2.84 7.17
C CYS A 43 -8.70 3.86 8.24
N TYR A 44 -8.25 3.65 9.47
CA TYR A 44 -8.50 4.58 10.58
C TYR A 44 -9.95 4.63 11.11
N ARG A 45 -10.78 3.62 10.81
CA ARG A 45 -12.18 3.56 11.27
C ARG A 45 -12.46 2.67 12.48
N SER A 46 -11.45 1.99 13.03
CA SER A 46 -11.57 1.25 14.29
C SER A 46 -11.66 2.23 15.46
N GLY A 47 -12.71 2.10 16.26
CA GLY A 47 -13.18 3.12 17.22
C GLY A 47 -12.26 3.48 18.39
N ASP A 48 -11.06 2.89 18.49
CA ASP A 48 -10.09 3.15 19.56
C ASP A 48 -8.72 3.64 19.07
N ASP A 49 -8.53 3.74 17.75
CA ASP A 49 -7.25 4.15 17.22
C ASP A 49 -7.03 5.67 17.40
N LYS A 50 -5.82 6.04 17.84
CA LYS A 50 -5.44 7.43 18.06
C LYS A 50 -4.72 7.96 16.84
N PHE A 51 -5.37 8.87 16.14
CA PHE A 51 -4.77 9.58 15.00
C PHE A 51 -4.49 11.04 15.36
N SER A 52 -3.60 11.64 14.59
CA SER A 52 -3.42 13.09 14.62
C SER A 52 -4.68 13.78 14.09
N ALA A 53 -4.89 15.05 14.47
CA ALA A 53 -6.13 15.77 14.18
C ALA A 53 -6.38 15.95 12.67
N ASP A 54 -5.31 16.05 11.89
CA ASP A 54 -5.33 16.07 10.43
C ASP A 54 -5.90 14.75 9.87
N VAL A 55 -5.42 13.59 10.31
CA VAL A 55 -5.93 12.28 9.86
C VAL A 55 -7.37 12.04 10.32
N ALA A 56 -7.70 12.43 11.55
CA ALA A 56 -9.06 12.30 12.07
C ALA A 56 -10.10 13.15 11.31
N SER A 57 -9.65 14.20 10.61
CA SER A 57 -10.50 15.07 9.80
C SER A 57 -10.67 14.62 8.35
N MET A 58 -9.91 13.60 7.92
CA MET A 58 -9.93 13.11 6.54
C MET A 58 -11.22 12.36 6.23
N THR A 59 -11.74 12.60 5.02
CA THR A 59 -12.77 11.74 4.44
C THR A 59 -12.14 10.44 3.92
N GLU A 60 -12.99 9.46 3.57
CA GLU A 60 -12.55 8.24 2.91
C GLU A 60 -11.77 8.51 1.62
N ASP A 61 -12.23 9.47 0.83
CA ASP A 61 -11.61 9.78 -0.46
C ASP A 61 -10.26 10.47 -0.24
N ASP A 62 -10.12 11.30 0.80
CA ASP A 62 -8.82 11.87 1.19
C ASP A 62 -7.84 10.76 1.60
N VAL A 63 -8.31 9.76 2.36
CA VAL A 63 -7.47 8.61 2.79
C VAL A 63 -7.06 7.78 1.58
N ALA A 64 -8.00 7.48 0.68
CA ALA A 64 -7.73 6.76 -0.56
C ALA A 64 -6.66 7.49 -1.40
N GLU A 65 -6.84 8.79 -1.62
CA GLU A 65 -5.91 9.61 -2.40
C GLU A 65 -4.51 9.62 -1.77
N MET A 66 -4.43 9.84 -0.45
CA MET A 66 -3.16 9.80 0.28
C MET A 66 -2.44 8.47 0.07
N ARG A 67 -3.10 7.34 0.36
CA ARG A 67 -2.50 6.00 0.29
C ARG A 67 -2.11 5.61 -1.13
N ILE A 68 -2.92 5.93 -2.14
CA ILE A 68 -2.57 5.70 -3.55
C ILE A 68 -1.33 6.51 -3.95
N ASN A 69 -1.23 7.76 -3.50
CA ASN A 69 -0.09 8.62 -3.79
C ASN A 69 1.19 8.12 -3.10
N GLU A 70 1.08 7.60 -1.88
CA GLU A 70 2.20 6.95 -1.18
C GLU A 70 2.69 5.71 -1.92
N ALA A 71 1.79 4.81 -2.33
CA ALA A 71 2.15 3.60 -3.07
C ALA A 71 2.81 3.88 -4.44
N LYS A 72 2.44 4.99 -5.09
CA LYS A 72 3.04 5.43 -6.36
C LYS A 72 4.35 6.18 -6.21
N LYS A 73 4.73 6.54 -4.98
CA LYS A 73 5.89 7.39 -4.75
C LYS A 73 7.15 6.60 -5.04
N ILE A 74 7.78 6.91 -6.17
CA ILE A 74 9.09 6.38 -6.54
C ILE A 74 10.12 7.13 -5.70
N ASN A 75 10.78 6.43 -4.78
CA ASN A 75 11.97 6.92 -4.08
C ASN A 75 13.22 6.59 -4.90
#